data_AF-A0A0K9YY49-F1
#
_entry.id   AF-A0A0K9YY49-F1
#
_cell.length_a   1.000
_cell.length_b   1.000
_cell.length_c   1.000
_cell.angle_alpha   90.00
_cell.angle_beta   90.00
_cell.angle_gamma   90.00
#
_symmetry.space_group_name_H-M   'P 1'
#
loop_
_entity.id
_entity.type
_entity.pdbx_description
1 polymer ?
#
loop_
_entity_poly.entity_id
_entity_poly.type
_entity_poly.pdbx_seq_one_letter_code
_entity_poly.pdbx_strand_id
1 'polypeptide(L)'
;MKVVNPHFLNEFLGPITGLADDNESIKHYKDVELRTEEQYKAVIRETLVEHFHSLEEVVKKKSKLALSYYLTKPAVDFEGVFYSLLPPFDAPSDPRDFFVWLWEELFIGESYELGDVDSYKVVADMYEPLRSTRKQ
;
A
#
# COMPACT_ATOMS: atom_id res chain seq x y z
N MET A 1 1.35 -21.26 12.44
CA MET A 1 1.20 -20.79 11.04
C MET A 1 0.63 -19.38 11.09
N LYS A 2 1.35 -18.39 10.56
CA LYS A 2 0.86 -17.00 10.50
C LYS A 2 -0.01 -16.83 9.25
N VAL A 3 -1.04 -16.00 9.32
CA VAL A 3 -1.95 -15.74 8.18
C VAL A 3 -1.68 -14.35 7.63
N VAL A 4 -1.58 -14.24 6.31
CA VAL A 4 -1.45 -12.97 5.57
C VAL A 4 -2.60 -12.87 4.58
N ASN A 5 -3.18 -11.68 4.48
CA ASN A 5 -4.24 -11.41 3.52
C ASN A 5 -3.82 -10.25 2.59
N PRO A 6 -3.77 -10.47 1.26
CA PRO A 6 -3.38 -9.45 0.29
C PRO A 6 -4.24 -8.18 0.33
N HIS A 7 -5.51 -8.29 0.69
CA HIS A 7 -6.43 -7.14 0.66
C HIS A 7 -6.04 -6.05 1.67
N PHE A 8 -5.21 -6.35 2.66
CA PHE A 8 -4.66 -5.32 3.55
C PHE A 8 -3.64 -4.39 2.87
N LEU A 9 -3.12 -4.72 1.68
CA LEU A 9 -2.32 -3.79 0.87
C LEU A 9 -3.17 -2.60 0.40
N ASN A 10 -4.46 -2.83 0.13
CA ASN A 10 -5.36 -1.79 -0.37
C ASN A 10 -5.65 -0.73 0.70
N GLU A 11 -5.56 -1.08 1.99
CA GLU A 11 -5.75 -0.15 3.11
C GLU A 11 -4.71 0.97 3.11
N PHE A 12 -3.54 0.80 2.48
CA PHE A 12 -2.58 1.91 2.35
C PHE A 12 -3.02 2.93 1.31
N LEU A 13 -3.73 2.49 0.27
CA LEU A 13 -4.00 3.24 -0.95
C LEU A 13 -5.40 3.86 -0.94
N GLY A 14 -6.15 3.72 0.16
CA GLY A 14 -7.50 4.27 0.32
C GLY A 14 -7.65 5.73 -0.14
N PRO A 15 -6.75 6.66 0.25
CA PRO A 15 -6.85 8.07 -0.13
C PRO A 15 -6.75 8.35 -1.63
N ILE A 16 -6.06 7.49 -2.38
CA ILE A 16 -5.87 7.64 -3.82
C ILE A 16 -6.79 6.72 -4.64
N THR A 17 -7.64 5.94 -3.98
CA THR A 17 -8.53 4.98 -4.63
C THR A 17 -9.65 5.69 -5.39
N GLY A 18 -9.83 5.37 -6.67
CA GLY A 18 -10.90 5.90 -7.52
C GLY A 18 -10.68 7.33 -8.00
N LEU A 19 -9.54 7.95 -7.68
CA LEU A 19 -9.27 9.33 -8.08
C LEU A 19 -8.97 9.47 -9.58
N ALA A 20 -8.72 8.37 -10.31
CA ALA A 20 -8.67 8.41 -11.77
C ALA A 20 -10.01 8.79 -12.43
N ASP A 21 -11.12 8.74 -11.70
CA ASP A 21 -12.43 9.21 -12.16
C ASP A 21 -12.71 10.68 -11.76
N ASP A 22 -11.83 11.29 -10.96
CA ASP A 22 -11.94 12.69 -10.53
C ASP A 22 -11.02 13.60 -11.35
N ASN A 23 -11.64 14.42 -12.22
CA ASN A 23 -10.91 15.33 -13.10
C ASN A 23 -10.03 16.35 -12.35
N GLU A 24 -10.42 16.77 -11.14
CA GLU A 24 -9.61 17.71 -10.35
C GLU A 24 -8.34 17.03 -9.83
N SER A 25 -8.48 15.83 -9.26
CA SER A 25 -7.35 15.00 -8.84
C SER A 25 -6.41 14.67 -10.00
N ILE A 26 -6.94 14.20 -11.14
CA ILE A 26 -6.12 13.91 -12.34
C ILE A 26 -5.32 15.14 -12.75
N LYS A 27 -5.96 16.31 -12.79
CA LYS A 27 -5.29 17.55 -13.18
C LYS A 27 -4.20 17.92 -12.17
N HIS A 28 -4.48 17.82 -10.88
CA HIS A 28 -3.51 18.08 -9.82
C HIS A 28 -2.25 17.22 -10.00
N TYR A 29 -2.40 15.90 -10.12
CA TYR A 29 -1.24 15.00 -10.22
C TYR A 29 -0.54 15.07 -11.58
N LYS A 30 -1.25 15.43 -12.65
CA LYS A 30 -0.63 15.71 -13.95
C LYS A 30 0.32 16.90 -13.88
N ASP A 31 -0.04 17.94 -13.13
CA ASP A 31 0.80 19.14 -12.97
C ASP A 31 2.02 18.87 -12.05
N VAL A 32 1.96 17.84 -11.19
CA VAL A 32 3.07 17.45 -10.29
C VAL A 32 4.16 16.63 -11.03
N GLU A 33 3.87 16.09 -12.22
CA GLU A 33 4.77 15.24 -13.04
C GLU A 33 5.55 14.20 -12.21
N LEU A 34 4.88 13.19 -11.65
CA LEU A 34 5.55 12.14 -10.88
C LEU A 34 6.52 11.33 -11.77
N ARG A 35 7.82 11.58 -11.61
CA ARG A 35 8.90 10.94 -12.38
C ARG A 35 10.09 10.52 -11.51
N THR A 36 10.21 11.08 -10.30
CA THR A 36 11.30 10.78 -9.37
C THR A 36 10.79 10.19 -8.08
N GLU A 37 11.67 9.41 -7.42
CA GLU A 37 11.43 8.85 -6.08
C GLU A 37 10.92 9.91 -5.09
N GLU A 38 11.55 11.09 -5.07
CA GLU A 38 11.21 12.16 -4.13
C GLU A 38 9.78 12.68 -4.32
N GLN A 39 9.30 12.70 -5.57
CA GLN A 39 7.94 13.14 -5.87
C GLN A 39 6.91 12.10 -5.41
N TYR A 40 7.18 10.80 -5.64
CA TYR A 40 6.33 9.74 -5.11
C TYR A 40 6.33 9.72 -3.58
N LYS A 41 7.50 9.88 -2.94
CA LYS A 41 7.61 9.99 -1.48
C LYS A 41 6.87 11.21 -0.94
N ALA A 42 6.87 12.34 -1.64
CA ALA A 42 6.07 13.50 -1.26
C ALA A 42 4.56 13.18 -1.27
N VAL A 43 4.05 12.55 -2.34
CA VAL A 43 2.65 12.12 -2.41
C VAL A 43 2.32 11.14 -1.27
N ILE A 44 3.16 10.14 -1.03
CA ILE A 44 2.98 9.17 0.05
C ILE A 44 2.89 9.88 1.40
N ARG A 45 3.80 10.81 1.68
CA ARG A 45 3.85 11.55 2.94
C ARG A 45 2.63 12.44 3.15
N GLU A 46 2.19 13.12 2.10
CA GLU A 46 1.07 14.06 2.15
C GLU A 46 -0.29 13.35 2.21
N THR A 47 -0.42 12.14 1.66
CA THR A 47 -1.72 11.49 1.50
C THR A 47 -1.86 10.19 2.29
N LEU A 48 -0.86 9.32 2.26
CA LEU A 48 -0.99 7.94 2.74
C LEU A 48 -0.51 7.77 4.19
N VAL A 49 0.47 8.56 4.63
CA VAL A 49 1.02 8.48 5.99
C VAL A 49 -0.04 8.82 7.05
N GLU A 50 -0.71 9.97 6.90
CA GLU A 50 -1.77 10.37 7.84
C GLU A 50 -2.93 9.37 7.81
N HIS A 51 -3.31 8.91 6.62
CA HIS A 51 -4.34 7.89 6.47
C HIS A 51 -3.99 6.61 7.24
N PHE A 52 -2.80 6.06 7.05
CA PHE A 52 -2.35 4.87 7.77
C PHE A 52 -2.40 5.08 9.29
N HIS A 53 -1.98 6.25 9.78
CA HIS A 53 -2.02 6.56 11.21
C HIS A 53 -3.46 6.70 11.76
N SER A 54 -4.43 7.03 10.91
CA SER A 54 -5.85 7.07 11.28
C SER A 54 -6.50 5.68 11.39
N LEU A 55 -5.89 4.63 10.84
CA LEU A 55 -6.43 3.27 10.87
C LEU A 55 -6.42 2.67 12.28
N GLU A 56 -7.35 1.74 12.52
CA GLU A 56 -7.38 0.94 13.75
C GLU A 56 -6.09 0.10 13.89
N GLU A 57 -5.60 -0.07 15.13
CA GLU A 57 -4.33 -0.75 15.41
C GLU A 57 -4.26 -2.19 14.86
N VAL A 58 -5.39 -2.89 14.84
CA VAL A 58 -5.48 -4.23 14.25
C VAL A 58 -5.27 -4.20 12.73
N VAL A 59 -5.80 -3.18 12.05
CA VAL A 59 -5.64 -3.00 10.60
C VAL A 59 -4.20 -2.63 10.30
N LYS A 60 -3.62 -1.66 11.01
CA LYS A 60 -2.20 -1.28 10.87
C LYS A 60 -1.25 -2.47 10.96
N LYS A 61 -1.43 -3.33 11.96
CA LYS A 61 -0.61 -4.53 12.16
C LYS A 61 -0.73 -5.51 10.99
N LYS A 62 -1.96 -5.75 10.51
CA LYS A 62 -2.21 -6.67 9.40
C LYS A 62 -1.71 -6.09 8.06
N SER A 63 -1.90 -4.80 7.82
CA SER A 63 -1.38 -4.08 6.65
C SER A 63 0.14 -4.05 6.62
N LYS A 64 0.79 -3.71 7.74
CA LYS A 64 2.26 -3.77 7.85
C LYS A 64 2.77 -5.19 7.56
N LEU A 65 2.13 -6.21 8.14
CA LEU A 65 2.53 -7.59 7.90
C LEU A 65 2.35 -8.01 6.43
N ALA A 66 1.23 -7.63 5.81
CA ALA A 66 1.00 -7.91 4.40
C ALA A 66 2.06 -7.24 3.52
N LEU A 67 2.32 -5.94 3.72
CA LEU A 67 3.34 -5.21 2.97
C LEU A 67 4.73 -5.84 3.11
N SER A 68 5.15 -6.12 4.33
CA SER A 68 6.42 -6.82 4.61
C SER A 68 6.50 -8.19 3.92
N TYR A 69 5.42 -8.98 3.97
CA TYR A 69 5.36 -10.28 3.32
C TYR A 69 5.50 -10.21 1.80
N TYR A 70 4.74 -9.31 1.15
CA TYR A 70 4.78 -9.17 -0.30
C TYR A 70 6.09 -8.54 -0.78
N LEU A 71 6.65 -7.57 -0.05
CA LEU A 71 7.96 -7.02 -0.36
C LEU A 71 9.07 -8.07 -0.18
N THR A 72 8.96 -9.00 0.76
CA THR A 72 9.97 -10.07 0.90
C THR A 72 9.91 -11.08 -0.25
N LYS A 73 8.76 -11.24 -0.90
CA LYS A 73 8.61 -12.21 -2.00
C LYS A 73 9.23 -11.71 -3.30
N PRO A 74 9.90 -12.61 -4.07
CA PRO A 74 10.56 -12.23 -5.32
C PRO A 74 9.57 -12.02 -6.49
N ALA A 75 8.40 -12.66 -6.46
CA ALA A 75 7.42 -12.61 -7.54
C ALA A 75 6.05 -12.19 -7.00
N VAL A 76 5.76 -10.90 -7.07
CA VAL A 76 4.49 -10.29 -6.70
C VAL A 76 4.10 -9.30 -7.79
N ASP A 77 2.84 -9.36 -8.22
CA ASP A 77 2.26 -8.42 -9.18
C ASP A 77 1.88 -7.10 -8.49
N PHE A 78 2.87 -6.24 -8.23
CA PHE A 78 2.64 -4.92 -7.64
C PHE A 78 1.94 -3.95 -8.59
N GLU A 79 2.10 -4.13 -9.89
CA GLU A 79 1.41 -3.35 -10.92
C GLU A 79 -0.10 -3.55 -10.81
N GLY A 80 -0.54 -4.81 -10.79
CA GLY A 80 -1.95 -5.16 -10.62
C GLY A 80 -2.52 -4.64 -9.30
N VAL A 81 -1.76 -4.72 -8.19
CA VAL A 81 -2.19 -4.15 -6.91
C VAL A 81 -2.39 -2.64 -7.01
N PHE A 82 -1.39 -1.92 -7.55
CA PHE A 82 -1.43 -0.46 -7.66
C PHE A 82 -2.60 0.02 -8.52
N TYR A 83 -2.74 -0.52 -9.73
CA TYR A 83 -3.80 -0.08 -10.66
C TYR A 83 -5.19 -0.63 -10.34
N SER A 84 -5.32 -1.67 -9.50
CA SER A 84 -6.64 -2.18 -9.08
C SER A 84 -7.50 -1.15 -8.35
N LEU A 85 -6.88 -0.07 -7.86
CA LEU A 85 -7.55 0.99 -7.12
C LEU A 85 -7.71 2.28 -7.92
N LEU A 86 -7.36 2.28 -9.21
CA LEU A 86 -7.55 3.43 -10.10
C LEU A 86 -6.95 4.74 -9.53
N PRO A 87 -5.63 4.76 -9.22
CA PRO A 87 -4.96 5.97 -8.76
C PRO A 87 -4.94 7.05 -9.85
N PRO A 88 -4.86 8.34 -9.49
CA PRO A 88 -4.94 9.45 -10.43
C PRO A 88 -3.63 9.71 -11.20
N PHE A 89 -2.64 8.83 -11.05
CA PHE A 89 -1.31 8.92 -11.65
C PHE A 89 -0.72 7.54 -11.92
N ASP A 90 0.27 7.51 -12.80
CA ASP A 90 0.97 6.28 -13.19
C ASP A 90 1.92 5.81 -12.09
N ALA A 91 2.12 4.49 -12.02
CA ALA A 91 3.12 3.86 -11.18
C ALA A 91 4.55 4.26 -11.62
N PRO A 92 5.55 4.18 -10.72
CA PRO A 92 6.95 4.27 -11.14
C PRO A 92 7.31 3.16 -12.12
N SER A 93 8.47 3.28 -12.79
CA SER A 93 8.95 2.32 -13.79
C SER A 93 9.03 0.88 -13.28
N ASP A 94 9.38 0.70 -12.01
CA ASP A 94 9.14 -0.55 -11.29
C ASP A 94 8.04 -0.29 -10.24
N PRO A 95 6.80 -0.79 -10.42
CA PRO A 95 5.70 -0.59 -9.48
C PRO A 95 6.02 -1.05 -8.05
N ARG A 96 6.97 -1.96 -7.87
CA ARG A 96 7.46 -2.38 -6.54
C ARG A 96 8.07 -1.21 -5.76
N ASP A 97 8.75 -0.28 -6.45
CA ASP A 97 9.42 0.85 -5.81
C ASP A 97 8.44 1.72 -5.04
N PHE A 98 7.22 1.91 -5.55
CA PHE A 98 6.17 2.62 -4.84
C PHE A 98 5.90 2.04 -3.44
N PHE A 99 5.82 0.71 -3.34
CA PHE A 99 5.55 0.01 -2.09
C PHE A 99 6.77 -0.02 -1.16
N VAL A 100 7.98 -0.01 -1.72
CA VAL A 100 9.23 0.15 -0.95
C VAL A 100 9.29 1.55 -0.34
N TRP A 101 9.06 2.60 -1.13
CA TRP A 101 9.04 3.98 -0.65
C TRP A 101 7.92 4.21 0.38
N LEU A 102 6.77 3.57 0.19
CA LEU A 102 5.69 3.56 1.18
C LEU A 102 6.15 2.96 2.52
N TRP A 103 6.88 1.85 2.48
CA TRP A 103 7.47 1.26 3.69
C TRP A 103 8.46 2.22 4.35
N GLU A 104 9.36 2.82 3.58
CA GLU A 104 10.40 3.73 4.08
C GLU A 104 9.82 4.97 4.75
N GLU A 105 8.75 5.55 4.20
CA GLU A 105 8.07 6.72 4.79
C GLU A 105 7.26 6.36 6.05
N LEU A 106 6.70 5.14 6.13
CA LEU A 106 5.89 4.71 7.27
C LEU A 106 6.68 4.09 8.43
N PHE A 107 7.79 3.41 8.13
CA PHE A 107 8.54 2.57 9.07
C PHE A 107 10.04 2.88 9.01
N ILE A 108 10.37 4.15 9.26
CA ILE A 108 11.73 4.69 9.16
C ILE A 108 12.72 3.84 9.98
N GLY A 109 13.73 3.29 9.29
CA GLY A 109 14.79 2.49 9.91
C GLY A 109 14.43 1.02 10.14
N GLU A 110 13.23 0.57 9.74
CA GLU A 110 12.84 -0.85 9.78
C GLU A 110 13.08 -1.54 8.44
N SER A 111 13.50 -2.81 8.48
CA SER A 111 13.53 -3.67 7.28
C SER A 111 12.16 -4.33 7.06
N TYR A 112 11.73 -4.40 5.80
CA TYR A 112 10.54 -5.16 5.41
C TYR A 112 10.80 -6.66 5.29
N GLU A 113 12.06 -7.12 5.32
CA GLU A 113 12.43 -8.51 5.07
C GLU A 113 11.96 -9.46 6.17
N LEU A 114 11.34 -10.56 5.78
CA LEU A 114 10.95 -11.66 6.66
C LEU A 114 11.87 -12.87 6.45
N GLY A 115 12.48 -13.37 7.53
CA GLY A 115 13.42 -14.50 7.44
C GLY A 115 12.80 -15.86 7.08
N ASP A 116 11.49 -16.05 7.27
CA ASP A 116 10.79 -17.30 6.95
C ASP A 116 9.39 -17.00 6.38
N VAL A 117 9.35 -16.63 5.10
CA VAL A 117 8.10 -16.38 4.36
C VAL A 117 7.29 -17.65 4.11
N ASP A 118 7.90 -18.83 4.13
CA ASP A 118 7.22 -20.09 3.84
C ASP A 118 6.34 -20.56 5.01
N SER A 119 6.60 -20.08 6.23
CA SER A 119 5.76 -20.31 7.42
C SER A 119 4.39 -19.61 7.38
N TYR A 120 4.13 -18.78 6.38
CA TYR A 120 2.91 -17.98 6.23
C TYR A 120 1.92 -18.64 5.27
N LYS A 121 0.65 -18.61 5.66
CA LYS A 121 -0.48 -18.98 4.80
C LYS A 121 -1.15 -17.74 4.26
N VAL A 122 -1.26 -17.64 2.94
CA VAL A 122 -2.06 -16.61 2.29
C VAL A 122 -3.54 -16.98 2.34
N VAL A 123 -4.37 -16.06 2.82
CA VAL A 123 -5.84 -16.16 2.81
C VAL A 123 -6.40 -14.87 2.22
N ALA A 124 -6.91 -14.93 0.99
CA ALA A 124 -7.47 -13.78 0.28
C ALA A 124 -8.95 -13.58 0.60
N ASP A 125 -9.24 -13.24 1.86
CA ASP A 125 -10.61 -12.93 2.29
C ASP A 125 -10.89 -11.43 2.12
N MET A 126 -11.59 -11.05 1.06
CA MET A 126 -11.88 -9.66 0.74
C MET A 126 -12.69 -8.91 1.82
N TYR A 127 -13.38 -9.63 2.71
CA TYR A 127 -14.19 -9.02 3.78
C TYR A 127 -13.44 -8.88 5.10
N GLU A 128 -12.22 -9.41 5.21
CA GLU A 128 -11.45 -9.34 6.46
C GLU A 128 -11.08 -7.90 6.85
N PRO A 129 -10.61 -7.03 5.93
CA PRO A 129 -10.32 -5.64 6.29
C PRO A 129 -11.57 -4.90 6.78
N LEU A 130 -12.71 -5.09 6.08
CA LEU A 130 -14.02 -4.51 6.44
C LEU A 130 -14.56 -4.98 7.80
N ARG A 131 -14.23 -6.20 8.21
CA ARG A 131 -14.60 -6.73 9.55
C ARG A 131 -13.66 -6.23 10.64
N SER A 132 -12.42 -5.92 10.29
CA SER A 132 -11.40 -5.43 11.23
C SER A 132 -11.62 -3.96 11.62
N THR A 133 -12.43 -3.22 10.85
CA THR A 133 -12.83 -1.82 11.14
C THR A 133 -14.16 -1.72 11.92
N ARG A 134 -15.02 -2.74 11.87
CA ARG A 134 -16.27 -2.77 12.63
C ARG A 134 -15.97 -3.25 14.06
N LYS A 135 -16.01 -2.33 15.03
CA LYS A 135 -15.98 -2.65 16.46
C LYS A 135 -16.97 -3.79 16.76
N GLN A 136 -16.46 -4.87 17.36
CA GLN A 136 -17.25 -5.62 18.33
C GLN A 136 -17.23 -4.86 19.66
#